data_AF-N6VHH9-F1
#
_entry.id   AF-N6VHH9-F1
#
_cell.length_a   1.000
_cell.length_b   1.000
_cell.length_c   1.000
_cell.angle_alpha   90.00
_cell.angle_beta   90.00
_cell.angle_gamma   90.00
#
_symmetry.space_group_name_H-M   'P 1'
#
loop_
_entity.id
_entity.type
_entity.pdbx_description
1 polymer ?
#
loop_
_entity_poly.entity_id
_entity_poly.type
_entity_poly.pdbx_seq_one_letter_code
_entity_poly.pdbx_strand_id
1 'polypeptide(L)'
;MCDGRKGENGMLTTKGSGDIEIKMNMHPSAEAVKITGGADITIMKKLKVTGWSGKNLPVIKVEKGGELTLKGGVEVEGVVGTGKVIEVDGGMVVLGEGVKKVEGKGSGEVMLVNNGGTLMMMGNSAITIKGSGGKGVQMGSTETLVMMRNVIFENVSEGINIKGSKETGLSVMGMGVGKTTMTVNGSGVVGIKVEGSGSIDATVMRLSIVGEGTGSGSKGVEFKGTGGKGKLNMTSVDVSGFATGVSASGNGTLNIMGNSRITFKENGTGLEVKGEANATMMGGKIVGSGKGTGVYGVKMMGSGTVKMDGVGISNVEKGVYVENGTVEMMGTAITVKGDGKGTGYGVGVGVSGGAVSMMGGSIMVINDISGNAA
;
A
#
# COMPACT_ATOMS: atom_id res chain seq x y z
N MET A 1 22.78 2.15 24.82
CA MET A 1 22.77 0.76 24.35
C MET A 1 22.15 -0.07 25.46
N CYS A 2 21.06 -0.80 25.19
CA CYS A 2 20.51 -1.76 26.15
C CYS A 2 20.79 -3.15 25.57
N ASP A 3 21.63 -3.94 26.25
CA ASP A 3 22.25 -5.16 25.73
C ASP A 3 21.58 -6.47 26.19
N GLY A 4 20.39 -6.37 26.82
CA GLY A 4 19.48 -7.50 26.98
C GLY A 4 20.03 -8.62 27.86
N ARG A 5 20.32 -8.36 29.14
CA ARG A 5 20.37 -9.45 30.12
C ARG A 5 19.01 -10.15 30.10
N LYS A 6 18.99 -11.42 29.69
CA LYS A 6 17.77 -12.22 29.45
C LYS A 6 16.76 -12.05 30.58
N GLY A 7 15.58 -11.53 30.26
CA GLY A 7 14.40 -11.52 31.15
C GLY A 7 14.10 -10.20 31.87
N GLU A 8 14.84 -9.12 31.63
CA GLU A 8 14.54 -7.81 32.23
C GLU A 8 13.79 -6.91 31.24
N ASN A 9 12.52 -6.61 31.53
CA ASN A 9 11.76 -5.58 30.81
C ASN A 9 12.33 -4.20 31.19
N GLY A 10 12.87 -3.48 30.21
CA GLY A 10 13.40 -2.14 30.42
C GLY A 10 12.32 -1.08 30.15
N MET A 11 12.08 -0.20 31.11
CA MET A 11 11.19 0.95 30.88
C MET A 11 12.01 2.23 30.83
N LEU A 12 11.99 2.92 29.69
CA LEU A 12 12.64 4.23 29.53
C LEU A 12 11.62 5.34 29.84
N THR A 13 11.68 5.81 31.09
CA THR A 13 10.96 7.01 31.55
C THR A 13 11.93 7.99 32.17
N THR A 14 11.99 9.23 31.69
CA THR A 14 12.77 10.29 32.36
C THR A 14 11.97 10.82 33.56
N LYS A 15 12.64 11.07 34.71
CA LYS A 15 11.99 11.52 35.96
C LYS A 15 11.36 12.93 35.91
N GLY A 16 11.58 13.70 34.83
CA GLY A 16 10.96 15.02 34.63
C GLY A 16 9.58 14.95 33.97
N SER A 17 8.89 16.08 33.78
CA SER A 17 7.63 16.15 33.02
C SER A 17 7.82 16.25 31.50
N GLY A 18 9.04 16.53 31.03
CA GLY A 18 9.34 16.79 29.62
C GLY A 18 9.63 15.56 28.76
N ASP A 19 9.65 15.78 27.45
CA ASP A 19 10.02 14.84 26.39
C ASP A 19 11.45 14.29 26.54
N ILE A 20 11.75 13.19 25.86
CA ILE A 20 13.12 12.66 25.78
C ILE A 20 13.80 13.35 24.60
N GLU A 21 14.83 14.14 24.85
CA GLU A 21 15.64 14.78 23.81
C GLU A 21 17.01 14.10 23.69
N ILE A 22 17.36 13.63 22.49
CA ILE A 22 18.69 13.10 22.17
C ILE A 22 19.37 14.04 21.16
N LYS A 23 20.45 14.70 21.58
CA LYS A 23 21.24 15.60 20.74
C LYS A 23 22.44 14.83 20.17
N MET A 24 22.44 14.62 18.86
CA MET A 24 23.44 13.80 18.15
C MET A 24 24.60 14.64 17.56
N ASN A 25 24.72 15.92 17.90
CA ASN A 25 25.73 16.83 17.32
C ASN A 25 27.18 16.30 17.40
N MET A 26 27.51 15.53 18.44
CA MET A 26 28.84 14.93 18.62
C MET A 26 29.00 13.55 17.97
N HIS A 27 27.88 12.86 17.72
CA HIS A 27 27.85 11.52 17.12
C HIS A 27 26.79 11.43 16.02
N PRO A 28 26.86 12.31 15.00
CA PRO A 28 25.74 12.50 14.08
C PRO A 28 25.51 11.30 13.16
N SER A 29 26.49 10.39 13.09
CA SER A 29 26.50 9.20 12.23
C SER A 29 26.15 7.89 12.97
N ALA A 30 25.71 7.93 14.23
CA ALA A 30 25.33 6.74 15.00
C ALA A 30 23.80 6.59 15.10
N GLU A 31 23.32 5.41 15.47
CA GLU A 31 21.92 5.22 15.88
C GLU A 31 21.68 5.94 17.22
N ALA A 32 20.61 6.74 17.30
CA ALA A 32 20.22 7.41 18.54
C ALA A 32 19.67 6.39 19.56
N VAL A 33 18.95 5.38 19.07
CA VAL A 33 18.44 4.27 19.87
C VAL A 33 18.75 2.96 19.15
N LYS A 34 19.41 2.05 19.84
CA LYS A 34 19.69 0.70 19.35
C LYS A 34 19.27 -0.33 20.41
N ILE A 35 18.35 -1.22 20.03
CA ILE A 35 17.79 -2.30 20.87
C ILE A 35 18.26 -3.65 20.31
N THR A 36 18.87 -4.46 21.17
CA THR A 36 19.50 -5.73 20.78
C THR A 36 19.26 -6.82 21.84
N GLY A 37 19.52 -8.08 21.49
CA GLY A 37 19.81 -9.12 22.48
C GLY A 37 18.61 -9.59 23.34
N GLY A 38 17.38 -9.51 22.84
CA GLY A 38 16.21 -9.94 23.62
C GLY A 38 15.60 -8.85 24.52
N ALA A 39 16.12 -7.63 24.48
CA ALA A 39 15.63 -6.53 25.29
C ALA A 39 14.22 -6.11 24.85
N ASP A 40 13.29 -6.00 25.81
CA ASP A 40 11.97 -5.41 25.64
C ASP A 40 11.95 -4.02 26.29
N ILE A 41 11.85 -2.98 25.45
CA ILE A 41 11.90 -1.59 25.87
C ILE A 41 10.57 -0.87 25.61
N THR A 42 10.01 -0.25 26.65
CA THR A 42 8.90 0.70 26.48
C THR A 42 9.35 2.15 26.67
N ILE A 43 9.09 3.01 25.69
CA ILE A 43 9.29 4.47 25.77
C ILE A 43 7.93 5.15 25.94
N MET A 44 7.68 5.69 27.13
CA MET A 44 6.39 6.31 27.48
C MET A 44 6.21 7.72 26.93
N LYS A 45 7.30 8.40 26.59
CA LYS A 45 7.32 9.83 26.26
C LYS A 45 7.64 10.07 24.79
N LYS A 46 7.36 11.27 24.31
CA LYS A 46 7.78 11.67 22.98
C LYS A 46 9.31 11.67 22.91
N LEU A 47 9.85 11.07 21.85
CA LEU A 47 11.28 11.04 21.56
C LEU A 47 11.59 12.09 20.49
N LYS A 48 12.36 13.11 20.86
CA LYS A 48 12.88 14.14 19.95
C LYS A 48 14.37 13.89 19.71
N VAL A 49 14.76 13.71 18.46
CA VAL A 49 16.18 13.55 18.07
C VAL A 49 16.60 14.73 17.19
N THR A 50 17.72 15.37 17.54
CA THR A 50 18.26 16.54 16.82
C THR A 50 19.74 16.36 16.47
N GLY A 51 20.22 17.06 15.45
CA GLY A 51 21.65 17.03 15.08
C GLY A 51 22.12 15.73 14.45
N TRP A 52 21.18 14.89 13.99
CA TRP A 52 21.47 13.60 13.38
C TRP A 52 21.64 13.75 11.87
N SER A 53 22.79 13.32 11.35
CA SER A 53 23.06 13.30 9.91
C SER A 53 23.01 11.88 9.33
N GLY A 54 23.05 10.86 10.20
CA GLY A 54 23.03 9.43 9.96
C GLY A 54 23.09 8.99 8.51
N LYS A 55 24.28 9.10 7.92
CA LYS A 55 24.55 8.56 6.57
C LYS A 55 24.30 7.05 6.59
N ASN A 56 23.13 6.64 6.08
CA ASN A 56 22.68 5.25 5.87
C ASN A 56 22.33 4.42 7.11
N LEU A 57 22.45 4.97 8.31
CA LEU A 57 21.93 4.34 9.52
C LEU A 57 20.52 4.85 9.82
N PRO A 58 19.71 4.12 10.60
CA PRO A 58 18.44 4.61 11.11
C PRO A 58 18.62 5.40 12.42
N VAL A 59 17.64 6.23 12.78
CA VAL A 59 17.61 6.89 14.10
C VAL A 59 17.37 5.87 15.20
N ILE A 60 16.41 4.98 14.98
CA ILE A 60 16.04 3.88 15.86
C ILE A 60 16.29 2.57 15.13
N LYS A 61 17.14 1.69 15.68
CA LYS A 61 17.34 0.33 15.18
C LYS A 61 16.89 -0.70 16.22
N VAL A 62 16.05 -1.64 15.80
CA VAL A 62 15.64 -2.80 16.60
C VAL A 62 16.08 -4.06 15.89
N GLU A 63 17.07 -4.75 16.47
CA GLU A 63 17.64 -5.97 15.90
C GLU A 63 16.88 -7.22 16.37
N LYS A 64 17.20 -8.36 15.76
CA LYS A 64 16.59 -9.66 16.05
C LYS A 64 16.51 -9.96 17.54
N GLY A 65 15.30 -10.32 17.97
CA GLY A 65 14.97 -10.62 19.36
C GLY A 65 14.71 -9.38 20.22
N GLY A 66 15.08 -8.17 19.78
CA GLY A 66 14.72 -6.93 20.48
C GLY A 66 13.26 -6.54 20.21
N GLU A 67 12.65 -5.93 21.21
CA GLU A 67 11.30 -5.38 21.17
C GLU A 67 11.32 -3.91 21.63
N LEU A 68 10.63 -3.05 20.90
CA LEU A 68 10.45 -1.66 21.25
C LEU A 68 8.98 -1.27 21.16
N THR A 69 8.40 -0.88 22.29
CA THR A 69 7.09 -0.25 22.36
C THR A 69 7.23 1.25 22.55
N LEU A 70 6.81 2.02 21.55
CA LEU A 70 6.70 3.48 21.62
C LEU A 70 5.28 3.86 22.03
N LYS A 71 5.10 4.49 23.19
CA LYS A 71 3.81 5.05 23.62
C LYS A 71 3.74 6.58 23.47
N GLY A 72 4.85 7.24 23.18
CA GLY A 72 4.88 8.64 22.73
C GLY A 72 5.37 8.76 21.28
N GLY A 73 5.03 9.88 20.62
CA GLY A 73 5.44 10.14 19.23
C GLY A 73 6.97 10.20 19.04
N VAL A 74 7.42 10.10 17.79
CA VAL A 74 8.84 10.25 17.42
C VAL A 74 8.98 11.41 16.46
N GLU A 75 9.78 12.40 16.84
CA GLU A 75 10.08 13.55 16.01
C GLU A 75 11.59 13.64 15.78
N VAL A 76 12.00 13.67 14.52
CA VAL A 76 13.41 13.81 14.15
C VAL A 76 13.58 15.12 13.39
N GLU A 77 14.39 16.02 13.93
CA GLU A 77 14.74 17.30 13.32
C GLU A 77 16.19 17.31 12.84
N GLY A 78 16.42 18.01 11.72
CA GLY A 78 17.77 18.20 11.18
C GLY A 78 18.34 17.03 10.39
N VAL A 79 17.51 16.07 9.95
CA VAL A 79 17.98 14.96 9.11
C VAL A 79 18.50 15.49 7.77
N VAL A 80 19.75 15.13 7.46
CA VAL A 80 20.39 15.40 6.16
C VAL A 80 20.81 14.05 5.57
N GLY A 81 20.04 13.47 4.64
CA GLY A 81 20.42 12.21 3.97
C GLY A 81 19.29 11.20 3.74
N THR A 82 19.60 9.90 3.82
CA THR A 82 18.72 8.76 3.45
C THR A 82 17.56 8.49 4.41
N GLY A 83 17.34 9.34 5.43
CA GLY A 83 16.00 9.59 5.99
C GLY A 83 15.33 8.49 6.85
N LYS A 84 16.00 7.35 7.10
CA LYS A 84 15.43 6.25 7.89
C LYS A 84 15.26 6.64 9.36
N VAL A 85 14.01 6.71 9.82
CA VAL A 85 13.70 6.99 11.24
C VAL A 85 13.74 5.69 12.03
N ILE A 86 13.03 4.65 11.57
CA ILE A 86 12.95 3.37 12.27
C ILE A 86 13.38 2.25 11.34
N GLU A 87 14.28 1.39 11.81
CA GLU A 87 14.63 0.13 11.16
C GLU A 87 14.31 -1.04 12.10
N VAL A 88 13.50 -1.97 11.62
CA VAL A 88 13.11 -3.20 12.31
C VAL A 88 13.78 -4.38 11.62
N ASP A 89 14.95 -4.74 12.13
CA ASP A 89 15.88 -5.71 11.55
C ASP A 89 15.74 -7.07 12.24
N GLY A 90 14.66 -7.78 11.92
CA GLY A 90 14.28 -9.06 12.55
C GLY A 90 13.72 -8.94 13.98
N GLY A 91 13.63 -7.73 14.53
CA GLY A 91 13.01 -7.44 15.83
C GLY A 91 11.52 -7.08 15.72
N MET A 92 10.98 -6.46 16.78
CA MET A 92 9.60 -5.97 16.81
C MET A 92 9.52 -4.50 17.27
N VAL A 93 8.72 -3.71 16.55
CA VAL A 93 8.35 -2.36 16.96
C VAL A 93 6.84 -2.23 17.07
N VAL A 94 6.37 -1.69 18.19
CA VAL A 94 4.97 -1.34 18.43
C VAL A 94 4.85 0.18 18.55
N LEU A 95 4.14 0.81 17.61
CA LEU A 95 3.69 2.19 17.72
C LEU A 95 2.36 2.21 18.47
N GLY A 96 2.43 2.41 19.78
CA GLY A 96 1.30 2.39 20.70
C GLY A 96 0.50 3.69 20.76
N GLU A 97 -0.39 3.76 21.75
CA GLU A 97 -1.53 4.68 21.80
C GLU A 97 -1.22 6.18 21.64
N GLY A 98 -0.10 6.66 22.21
CA GLY A 98 0.26 8.08 22.15
C GLY A 98 1.20 8.45 21.00
N VAL A 99 1.53 7.50 20.11
CA VAL A 99 2.23 7.82 18.86
C VAL A 99 1.23 8.47 17.90
N LYS A 100 1.40 9.78 17.67
CA LYS A 100 0.59 10.51 16.68
C LYS A 100 1.30 10.66 15.33
N LYS A 101 2.62 10.75 15.36
CA LYS A 101 3.43 11.08 14.19
C LYS A 101 4.82 10.46 14.27
N VAL A 102 5.31 10.01 13.13
CA VAL A 102 6.71 9.69 12.87
C VAL A 102 7.13 10.44 11.60
N GLU A 103 8.13 11.31 11.71
CA GLU A 103 8.58 12.16 10.62
C GLU A 103 10.04 11.90 10.25
N GLY A 104 10.26 11.57 8.99
CA GLY A 104 11.58 11.49 8.37
C GLY A 104 11.77 12.62 7.37
N LYS A 105 12.95 13.26 7.38
CA LYS A 105 13.33 14.27 6.38
C LYS A 105 14.42 13.65 5.51
N GLY A 106 14.07 13.22 4.31
CA GLY A 106 14.96 12.49 3.40
C GLY A 106 14.19 11.84 2.24
N SER A 107 14.89 11.56 1.15
CA SER A 107 14.30 10.94 -0.05
C SER A 107 14.11 9.42 0.07
N GLY A 108 14.59 8.81 1.15
CA GLY A 108 14.46 7.37 1.43
C GLY A 108 13.15 6.98 2.11
N GLU A 109 13.12 5.78 2.69
CA GLU A 109 12.03 5.29 3.50
C GLU A 109 12.02 5.89 4.92
N VAL A 110 10.84 6.25 5.44
CA VAL A 110 10.71 6.71 6.83
C VAL A 110 10.89 5.53 7.80
N MET A 111 10.32 4.37 7.46
CA MET A 111 10.49 3.13 8.21
C MET A 111 10.93 2.00 7.28
N LEU A 112 11.89 1.20 7.73
CA LEU A 112 12.34 -0.03 7.09
C LEU A 112 12.00 -1.22 7.98
N VAL A 113 11.35 -2.23 7.43
CA VAL A 113 11.13 -3.52 8.08
C VAL A 113 11.82 -4.57 7.23
N ASN A 114 12.74 -5.33 7.81
CA ASN A 114 13.55 -6.32 7.10
C ASN A 114 13.84 -7.54 7.97
N ASN A 115 14.37 -8.59 7.33
CA ASN A 115 14.87 -9.81 7.98
C ASN A 115 13.83 -10.50 8.90
N GLY A 116 12.56 -10.45 8.50
CA GLY A 116 11.45 -11.04 9.27
C GLY A 116 10.96 -10.16 10.43
N GLY A 117 11.34 -8.88 10.45
CA GLY A 117 10.87 -7.93 11.45
C GLY A 117 9.36 -7.73 11.44
N THR A 118 8.83 -7.28 12.58
CA THR A 118 7.41 -6.98 12.76
C THR A 118 7.20 -5.53 13.18
N LEU A 119 6.34 -4.82 12.46
CA LEU A 119 5.91 -3.47 12.79
C LEU A 119 4.41 -3.47 13.10
N MET A 120 4.02 -3.03 14.28
CA MET A 120 2.62 -2.93 14.71
C MET A 120 2.23 -1.48 14.97
N MET A 121 1.10 -1.05 14.44
CA MET A 121 0.54 0.29 14.58
C MET A 121 -0.75 0.21 15.39
N MET A 122 -0.61 0.39 16.71
CA MET A 122 -1.64 0.23 17.75
C MET A 122 -2.09 1.56 18.38
N GLY A 123 -1.98 2.68 17.66
CA GLY A 123 -2.41 3.99 18.16
C GLY A 123 -3.86 4.00 18.66
N ASN A 124 -4.26 5.03 19.42
CA ASN A 124 -5.70 5.31 19.64
C ASN A 124 -6.27 6.25 18.57
N SER A 125 -5.39 7.00 17.91
CA SER A 125 -5.68 7.94 16.84
C SER A 125 -4.96 7.51 15.57
N ALA A 126 -5.23 8.19 14.45
CA ALA A 126 -4.47 7.96 13.24
C ALA A 126 -2.97 8.24 13.47
N ILE A 127 -2.10 7.37 12.98
CA ILE A 127 -0.65 7.57 13.01
C ILE A 127 -0.24 8.21 11.68
N THR A 128 0.35 9.41 11.74
CA THR A 128 0.91 10.08 10.56
C THR A 128 2.36 9.66 10.34
N ILE A 129 2.65 9.09 9.18
CA ILE A 129 4.00 8.82 8.70
C ILE A 129 4.32 9.86 7.63
N LYS A 130 5.24 10.76 7.95
CA LYS A 130 5.57 11.90 7.09
C LYS A 130 6.97 11.78 6.53
N GLY A 131 7.07 11.84 5.20
CA GLY A 131 8.34 11.80 4.47
C GLY A 131 8.63 13.11 3.71
N SER A 132 9.55 13.02 2.74
CA SER A 132 9.82 14.10 1.77
C SER A 132 10.03 13.55 0.36
N GLY A 133 9.02 12.87 -0.17
CA GLY A 133 8.96 12.30 -1.52
C GLY A 133 9.37 10.83 -1.62
N GLY A 134 9.93 10.27 -0.55
CA GLY A 134 10.34 8.86 -0.47
C GLY A 134 9.20 7.91 -0.11
N LYS A 135 9.51 6.86 0.65
CA LYS A 135 8.57 5.80 1.03
C LYS A 135 8.11 5.99 2.46
N GLY A 136 6.86 5.68 2.76
CA GLY A 136 6.38 5.62 4.14
C GLY A 136 7.02 4.44 4.87
N VAL A 137 6.57 3.24 4.53
CA VAL A 137 7.15 1.98 5.03
C VAL A 137 7.73 1.18 3.87
N GLN A 138 8.99 0.80 3.95
CA GLN A 138 9.59 -0.20 3.06
C GLN A 138 9.66 -1.54 3.79
N MET A 139 9.23 -2.60 3.12
CA MET A 139 9.28 -3.98 3.61
C MET A 139 10.14 -4.82 2.67
N GLY A 140 10.85 -5.80 3.23
CA GLY A 140 11.67 -6.76 2.50
C GLY A 140 10.87 -7.94 1.93
N SER A 141 11.23 -9.16 2.36
CA SER A 141 10.66 -10.40 1.81
C SER A 141 9.78 -11.24 2.75
N THR A 142 9.90 -11.10 4.08
CA THR A 142 9.27 -12.01 5.07
C THR A 142 8.63 -11.26 6.24
N GLU A 143 8.40 -9.96 6.10
CA GLU A 143 8.06 -9.07 7.20
C GLU A 143 6.56 -8.96 7.43
N THR A 144 6.20 -8.55 8.65
CA THR A 144 4.80 -8.35 9.05
C THR A 144 4.55 -6.91 9.42
N LEU A 145 3.54 -6.31 8.80
CA LEU A 145 3.01 -5.00 9.15
C LEU A 145 1.54 -5.13 9.59
N VAL A 146 1.24 -4.76 10.83
CA VAL A 146 -0.11 -4.80 11.39
C VAL A 146 -0.59 -3.38 11.67
N MET A 147 -1.76 -3.02 11.14
CA MET A 147 -2.44 -1.75 11.39
C MET A 147 -3.74 -1.99 12.15
N MET A 148 -3.76 -1.66 13.44
CA MET A 148 -4.98 -1.74 14.26
C MET A 148 -5.79 -0.43 14.22
N ARG A 149 -5.22 0.65 13.69
CA ARG A 149 -5.86 1.95 13.46
C ARG A 149 -5.45 2.54 12.13
N ASN A 150 -6.16 3.60 11.76
CA ASN A 150 -5.91 4.32 10.54
C ASN A 150 -4.48 4.87 10.50
N VAL A 151 -3.89 4.86 9.32
CA VAL A 151 -2.54 5.36 9.08
C VAL A 151 -2.60 6.36 7.96
N ILE A 152 -1.96 7.51 8.15
CA ILE A 152 -1.92 8.59 7.16
C ILE A 152 -0.48 8.75 6.71
N PHE A 153 -0.26 8.65 5.41
CA PHE A 153 1.03 8.88 4.79
C PHE A 153 1.04 10.25 4.11
N GLU A 154 1.93 11.12 4.56
CA GLU A 154 2.07 12.48 4.05
C GLU A 154 3.42 12.68 3.38
N ASN A 155 3.41 13.39 2.24
CA ASN A 155 4.63 13.75 1.52
C ASN A 155 5.51 12.53 1.19
N VAL A 156 4.88 11.42 0.80
CA VAL A 156 5.57 10.22 0.28
C VAL A 156 5.15 9.99 -1.16
N SER A 157 6.00 9.34 -1.95
CA SER A 157 5.61 8.82 -3.27
C SER A 157 4.90 7.48 -3.16
N GLU A 158 5.24 6.69 -2.15
CA GLU A 158 4.72 5.35 -1.92
C GLU A 158 4.36 5.20 -0.43
N GLY A 159 3.11 4.87 -0.11
CA GLY A 159 2.69 4.65 1.27
C GLY A 159 3.41 3.44 1.87
N ILE A 160 3.20 2.27 1.25
CA ILE A 160 3.94 1.04 1.53
C ILE A 160 4.65 0.58 0.25
N ASN A 161 5.93 0.25 0.37
CA ASN A 161 6.71 -0.37 -0.69
C ASN A 161 7.17 -1.75 -0.22
N ILE A 162 6.80 -2.79 -0.95
CA ILE A 162 7.21 -4.16 -0.70
C ILE A 162 8.28 -4.53 -1.73
N LYS A 163 9.48 -4.81 -1.24
CA LYS A 163 10.66 -5.23 -1.99
C LYS A 163 11.07 -6.65 -1.60
N GLY A 164 10.32 -7.61 -2.12
CA GLY A 164 10.55 -9.03 -1.88
C GLY A 164 11.48 -9.67 -2.91
N SER A 165 12.26 -10.65 -2.48
CA SER A 165 12.98 -11.59 -3.34
C SER A 165 12.77 -13.05 -2.94
N LYS A 166 11.88 -13.32 -1.97
CA LYS A 166 11.56 -14.66 -1.46
C LYS A 166 10.06 -14.95 -1.54
N GLU A 167 9.74 -16.23 -1.68
CA GLU A 167 8.40 -16.75 -1.98
C GLU A 167 7.47 -16.94 -0.78
N THR A 168 7.77 -16.42 0.42
CA THR A 168 6.87 -16.63 1.58
C THR A 168 6.95 -15.53 2.63
N GLY A 169 5.83 -15.30 3.31
CA GLY A 169 5.80 -14.73 4.67
C GLY A 169 5.56 -13.23 4.78
N LEU A 170 5.52 -12.47 3.69
CA LEU A 170 5.25 -11.03 3.77
C LEU A 170 3.77 -10.73 3.91
N SER A 171 3.41 -9.95 4.93
CA SER A 171 2.02 -9.59 5.22
C SER A 171 1.82 -8.14 5.64
N VAL A 172 0.79 -7.50 5.07
CA VAL A 172 0.27 -6.20 5.48
C VAL A 172 -1.20 -6.38 5.86
N MET A 173 -1.54 -6.12 7.13
CA MET A 173 -2.83 -6.51 7.69
C MET A 173 -3.53 -5.36 8.40
N GLY A 174 -4.79 -5.10 8.04
CA GLY A 174 -5.70 -4.29 8.83
C GLY A 174 -6.44 -5.12 9.88
N MET A 175 -6.19 -4.84 11.16
CA MET A 175 -6.78 -5.57 12.30
C MET A 175 -7.68 -4.69 13.17
N GLY A 176 -8.10 -3.53 12.66
CA GLY A 176 -9.10 -2.68 13.33
C GLY A 176 -10.49 -3.33 13.34
N VAL A 177 -11.44 -2.65 13.99
CA VAL A 177 -12.87 -3.00 13.88
C VAL A 177 -13.30 -2.76 12.44
N GLY A 178 -13.52 -3.85 11.68
CA GLY A 178 -13.74 -3.79 10.23
C GLY A 178 -12.44 -3.77 9.42
N LYS A 179 -12.39 -2.91 8.39
CA LYS A 179 -11.18 -2.64 7.59
C LYS A 179 -10.45 -1.44 8.18
N THR A 180 -9.13 -1.53 8.27
CA THR A 180 -8.30 -0.40 8.70
C THR A 180 -8.05 0.55 7.52
N THR A 181 -8.19 1.86 7.73
CA THR A 181 -7.97 2.83 6.64
C THR A 181 -6.51 3.24 6.54
N MET A 182 -5.93 3.11 5.36
CA MET A 182 -4.63 3.66 4.99
C MET A 182 -4.87 4.81 4.02
N THR A 183 -4.52 6.02 4.40
CA THR A 183 -4.63 7.21 3.55
C THR A 183 -3.26 7.61 3.03
N VAL A 184 -3.13 7.87 1.72
CA VAL A 184 -1.88 8.35 1.11
C VAL A 184 -2.12 9.67 0.38
N ASN A 185 -1.42 10.71 0.85
CA ASN A 185 -1.59 12.09 0.40
C ASN A 185 -0.43 12.50 -0.51
N GLY A 186 -0.75 12.99 -1.71
CA GLY A 186 0.21 13.53 -2.65
C GLY A 186 -0.21 13.34 -4.12
N SER A 187 0.46 14.04 -5.04
CA SER A 187 0.21 13.87 -6.47
C SER A 187 1.01 12.69 -7.04
N GLY A 188 0.40 11.88 -7.91
CA GLY A 188 1.08 10.75 -8.57
C GLY A 188 1.52 9.62 -7.64
N VAL A 189 0.96 9.55 -6.42
CA VAL A 189 1.37 8.60 -5.39
C VAL A 189 0.88 7.17 -5.66
N VAL A 190 1.55 6.21 -5.04
CA VAL A 190 1.12 4.82 -4.95
C VAL A 190 0.75 4.48 -3.51
N GLY A 191 -0.44 3.91 -3.30
CA GLY A 191 -0.87 3.42 -1.99
C GLY A 191 0.04 2.30 -1.49
N ILE A 192 -0.03 1.16 -2.17
CA ILE A 192 0.86 0.01 -1.94
C ILE A 192 1.54 -0.37 -3.26
N LYS A 193 2.88 -0.34 -3.26
CA LYS A 193 3.69 -0.81 -4.37
C LYS A 193 4.34 -2.13 -4.01
N VAL A 194 4.27 -3.09 -4.91
CA VAL A 194 4.94 -4.38 -4.78
C VAL A 194 5.85 -4.54 -5.98
N GLU A 195 7.15 -4.47 -5.76
CA GLU A 195 8.17 -4.56 -6.81
C GLU A 195 9.33 -5.42 -6.32
N GLY A 196 9.86 -6.32 -7.14
CA GLY A 196 10.93 -7.19 -6.68
C GLY A 196 11.47 -8.04 -7.82
N SER A 197 12.77 -8.29 -7.75
CA SER A 197 13.56 -8.97 -8.77
C SER A 197 13.50 -10.51 -8.70
N GLY A 198 12.75 -11.05 -7.73
CA GLY A 198 12.52 -12.48 -7.54
C GLY A 198 11.03 -12.79 -7.41
N SER A 199 10.68 -14.04 -7.12
CA SER A 199 9.30 -14.40 -6.82
C SER A 199 8.89 -13.81 -5.48
N ILE A 200 7.98 -12.84 -5.50
CA ILE A 200 7.38 -12.22 -4.30
C ILE A 200 6.13 -13.01 -3.93
N ASP A 201 5.90 -13.43 -2.69
CA ASP A 201 4.56 -13.80 -2.22
C ASP A 201 4.15 -12.86 -1.09
N ALA A 202 3.32 -11.88 -1.43
CA ALA A 202 2.87 -10.84 -0.52
C ALA A 202 1.37 -10.95 -0.30
N THR A 203 0.94 -10.79 0.95
CA THR A 203 -0.48 -10.70 1.29
C THR A 203 -0.83 -9.33 1.85
N VAL A 204 -1.86 -8.71 1.29
CA VAL A 204 -2.52 -7.51 1.83
C VAL A 204 -3.94 -7.89 2.20
N MET A 205 -4.36 -7.58 3.42
CA MET A 205 -5.72 -7.93 3.84
C MET A 205 -6.38 -6.91 4.74
N ARG A 206 -7.71 -6.83 4.62
CA ARG A 206 -8.60 -6.04 5.50
C ARG A 206 -8.23 -4.56 5.58
N LEU A 207 -7.81 -3.98 4.46
CA LEU A 207 -7.48 -2.55 4.36
C LEU A 207 -8.50 -1.80 3.51
N SER A 208 -8.69 -0.53 3.84
CA SER A 208 -9.27 0.48 2.95
C SER A 208 -8.16 1.45 2.57
N ILE A 209 -7.66 1.33 1.34
CA ILE A 209 -6.57 2.14 0.79
C ILE A 209 -7.19 3.35 0.08
N VAL A 210 -6.87 4.56 0.56
CA VAL A 210 -7.51 5.81 0.13
C VAL A 210 -6.45 6.79 -0.37
N GLY A 211 -6.64 7.29 -1.59
CA GLY A 211 -5.79 8.33 -2.17
C GLY A 211 -6.50 9.68 -2.16
N GLU A 212 -5.91 10.71 -1.57
CA GLU A 212 -6.45 12.07 -1.61
C GLU A 212 -5.80 12.93 -2.71
N GLY A 213 -4.83 12.38 -3.43
CA GLY A 213 -4.05 13.05 -4.48
C GLY A 213 -4.80 13.47 -5.74
N THR A 214 -4.41 14.58 -6.37
CA THR A 214 -5.04 15.14 -7.59
C THR A 214 -4.28 14.86 -8.90
N GLY A 215 -3.29 13.97 -8.88
CA GLY A 215 -2.41 13.72 -10.03
C GLY A 215 -2.82 12.58 -10.95
N SER A 216 -2.56 12.75 -12.25
CA SER A 216 -2.54 11.67 -13.23
C SER A 216 -1.47 10.63 -12.85
N GLY A 217 -1.76 9.35 -13.07
CA GLY A 217 -0.82 8.24 -12.79
C GLY A 217 -0.78 7.72 -11.35
N SER A 218 -1.56 8.30 -10.43
CA SER A 218 -1.73 7.77 -9.07
C SER A 218 -2.37 6.38 -9.08
N LYS A 219 -1.88 5.48 -8.21
CA LYS A 219 -2.34 4.08 -8.14
C LYS A 219 -2.65 3.67 -6.71
N GLY A 220 -3.77 2.99 -6.50
CA GLY A 220 -4.05 2.44 -5.17
C GLY A 220 -3.13 1.29 -4.83
N VAL A 221 -3.03 0.33 -5.74
CA VAL A 221 -2.09 -0.78 -5.67
C VAL A 221 -1.35 -0.93 -7.01
N GLU A 222 -0.02 -1.04 -6.97
CA GLU A 222 0.82 -1.32 -8.13
C GLU A 222 1.64 -2.59 -7.90
N PHE A 223 1.32 -3.65 -8.62
CA PHE A 223 2.08 -4.90 -8.66
C PHE A 223 2.98 -4.95 -9.90
N LYS A 224 4.29 -5.08 -9.67
CA LYS A 224 5.36 -5.12 -10.67
C LYS A 224 6.24 -6.33 -10.41
N GLY A 225 5.90 -7.49 -10.98
CA GLY A 225 6.81 -8.62 -10.93
C GLY A 225 7.95 -8.43 -11.92
N THR A 226 9.20 -8.55 -11.46
CA THR A 226 10.37 -8.60 -12.32
C THR A 226 11.17 -9.86 -11.98
N GLY A 227 11.37 -10.76 -12.93
CA GLY A 227 12.26 -11.91 -12.74
C GLY A 227 11.65 -13.25 -12.25
N GLY A 228 10.45 -13.29 -11.64
CA GLY A 228 9.82 -14.55 -11.16
C GLY A 228 8.27 -14.57 -11.12
N LYS A 229 7.63 -15.75 -10.95
CA LYS A 229 6.16 -15.92 -10.90
C LYS A 229 5.56 -15.52 -9.54
N GLY A 230 5.95 -14.37 -9.02
CA GLY A 230 5.45 -13.86 -7.74
C GLY A 230 3.93 -13.68 -7.71
N LYS A 231 3.37 -13.71 -6.51
CA LYS A 231 1.96 -13.50 -6.20
C LYS A 231 1.76 -12.29 -5.27
N LEU A 232 0.73 -11.51 -5.57
CA LEU A 232 0.14 -10.56 -4.62
C LEU A 232 -1.28 -11.00 -4.31
N ASN A 233 -1.54 -11.37 -3.07
CA ASN A 233 -2.87 -11.76 -2.60
C ASN A 233 -3.51 -10.59 -1.85
N MET A 234 -4.63 -10.07 -2.35
CA MET A 234 -5.45 -9.04 -1.73
C MET A 234 -6.76 -9.65 -1.23
N THR A 235 -7.02 -9.64 0.07
CA THR A 235 -8.26 -10.22 0.64
C THR A 235 -9.03 -9.18 1.46
N SER A 236 -10.29 -8.94 1.09
CA SER A 236 -11.14 -7.92 1.74
C SER A 236 -10.49 -6.52 1.73
N VAL A 237 -9.97 -6.11 0.57
CA VAL A 237 -9.29 -4.82 0.41
C VAL A 237 -10.18 -3.87 -0.40
N ASP A 238 -10.39 -2.67 0.12
CA ASP A 238 -11.01 -1.59 -0.64
C ASP A 238 -9.96 -0.61 -1.12
N VAL A 239 -10.12 -0.11 -2.34
CA VAL A 239 -9.24 0.87 -2.95
C VAL A 239 -10.09 2.02 -3.46
N SER A 240 -9.71 3.26 -3.16
CA SER A 240 -10.48 4.44 -3.58
C SER A 240 -9.62 5.69 -3.73
N GLY A 241 -10.07 6.65 -4.54
CA GLY A 241 -9.43 7.97 -4.64
C GLY A 241 -8.16 8.01 -5.50
N PHE A 242 -7.88 6.96 -6.28
CA PHE A 242 -6.75 6.92 -7.21
C PHE A 242 -7.22 7.02 -8.67
N ALA A 243 -6.35 7.47 -9.57
CA ALA A 243 -6.62 7.43 -11.01
C ALA A 243 -6.70 5.98 -11.51
N THR A 244 -5.76 5.14 -11.10
CA THR A 244 -5.85 3.69 -11.29
C THR A 244 -6.12 3.03 -9.94
N GLY A 245 -7.18 2.24 -9.82
CA GLY A 245 -7.44 1.48 -8.60
C GLY A 245 -6.31 0.49 -8.34
N VAL A 246 -6.19 -0.50 -9.20
CA VAL A 246 -5.19 -1.56 -9.11
C VAL A 246 -4.51 -1.77 -10.47
N SER A 247 -3.19 -1.88 -10.48
CA SER A 247 -2.39 -2.15 -11.69
C SER A 247 -1.49 -3.36 -11.47
N ALA A 248 -1.48 -4.29 -12.42
CA ALA A 248 -0.57 -5.42 -12.46
C ALA A 248 0.26 -5.38 -13.75
N SER A 249 1.57 -5.57 -13.64
CA SER A 249 2.50 -5.54 -14.78
C SER A 249 3.73 -6.42 -14.55
N GLY A 250 4.49 -6.63 -15.62
CA GLY A 250 5.65 -7.52 -15.58
C GLY A 250 5.21 -8.98 -15.65
N ASN A 251 5.76 -9.84 -14.79
CA ASN A 251 5.37 -11.24 -14.65
C ASN A 251 4.71 -11.51 -13.28
N GLY A 252 4.02 -12.64 -13.13
CA GLY A 252 3.39 -13.03 -11.85
C GLY A 252 1.87 -12.95 -11.84
N THR A 253 1.27 -13.08 -10.65
CA THR A 253 -0.17 -13.22 -10.45
C THR A 253 -0.68 -12.30 -9.34
N LEU A 254 -1.64 -11.44 -9.67
CA LEU A 254 -2.41 -10.67 -8.71
C LEU A 254 -3.73 -11.40 -8.40
N ASN A 255 -4.01 -11.71 -7.14
CA ASN A 255 -5.28 -12.30 -6.70
C ASN A 255 -6.04 -11.30 -5.83
N ILE A 256 -7.28 -10.97 -6.19
CA ILE A 256 -8.16 -10.07 -5.48
C ILE A 256 -9.40 -10.85 -5.03
N MET A 257 -9.60 -10.97 -3.73
CA MET A 257 -10.59 -11.85 -3.13
C MET A 257 -11.32 -11.18 -1.96
N GLY A 258 -12.29 -11.88 -1.37
CA GLY A 258 -12.96 -11.45 -0.14
C GLY A 258 -13.85 -10.23 -0.31
N ASN A 259 -14.59 -10.14 -1.42
CA ASN A 259 -15.51 -9.02 -1.71
C ASN A 259 -14.85 -7.64 -1.68
N SER A 260 -13.62 -7.57 -2.20
CA SER A 260 -12.86 -6.33 -2.38
C SER A 260 -13.60 -5.32 -3.28
N ARG A 261 -13.50 -4.02 -2.96
CA ARG A 261 -14.12 -2.95 -3.76
C ARG A 261 -13.06 -2.00 -4.32
N ILE A 262 -13.04 -1.83 -5.63
CA ILE A 262 -12.16 -0.89 -6.31
C ILE A 262 -13.00 0.28 -6.82
N THR A 263 -12.70 1.48 -6.36
CA THR A 263 -13.23 2.73 -6.92
C THR A 263 -12.09 3.62 -7.39
N PHE A 264 -12.35 4.42 -8.42
CA PHE A 264 -11.32 5.22 -9.08
C PHE A 264 -11.89 6.54 -9.58
N LYS A 265 -10.99 7.50 -9.76
CA LYS A 265 -11.30 8.87 -10.17
C LYS A 265 -11.65 8.94 -11.67
N GLU A 266 -12.13 10.11 -12.09
CA GLU A 266 -12.43 10.41 -13.49
C GLU A 266 -11.25 10.17 -14.43
N ASN A 267 -11.55 9.77 -15.68
CA ASN A 267 -10.57 9.35 -16.70
C ASN A 267 -9.65 8.20 -16.26
N GLY A 268 -10.05 7.48 -15.21
CA GLY A 268 -9.25 6.45 -14.56
C GLY A 268 -9.52 5.03 -15.06
N THR A 269 -8.91 4.06 -14.36
CA THR A 269 -9.13 2.64 -14.61
C THR A 269 -9.27 1.89 -13.30
N GLY A 270 -10.22 0.95 -13.22
CA GLY A 270 -10.40 0.11 -12.04
C GLY A 270 -9.24 -0.88 -11.88
N LEU A 271 -9.18 -1.87 -12.78
CA LEU A 271 -8.11 -2.86 -12.85
C LEU A 271 -7.39 -2.75 -14.20
N GLU A 272 -6.09 -2.48 -14.17
CA GLU A 272 -5.23 -2.44 -15.36
C GLU A 272 -4.22 -3.60 -15.32
N VAL A 273 -4.12 -4.37 -16.40
CA VAL A 273 -3.19 -5.50 -16.51
C VAL A 273 -2.34 -5.37 -17.78
N LYS A 274 -1.02 -5.45 -17.62
CA LYS A 274 -0.01 -5.21 -18.67
C LYS A 274 1.09 -6.28 -18.65
N GLY A 275 1.87 -6.39 -19.72
CA GLY A 275 2.96 -7.36 -19.81
C GLY A 275 2.45 -8.80 -19.75
N GLU A 276 3.14 -9.67 -19.03
CA GLU A 276 2.79 -11.09 -18.85
C GLU A 276 2.02 -11.35 -17.53
N ALA A 277 1.61 -10.28 -16.84
CA ALA A 277 0.97 -10.39 -15.55
C ALA A 277 -0.42 -11.05 -15.69
N ASN A 278 -0.74 -11.89 -14.71
CA ASN A 278 -2.06 -12.47 -14.56
C ASN A 278 -2.80 -11.76 -13.43
N ALA A 279 -4.13 -11.65 -13.55
CA ALA A 279 -4.96 -11.15 -12.48
C ALA A 279 -6.18 -12.06 -12.30
N THR A 280 -6.55 -12.34 -11.06
CA THR A 280 -7.79 -13.03 -10.69
C THR A 280 -8.56 -12.14 -9.74
N MET A 281 -9.83 -11.88 -10.01
CA MET A 281 -10.74 -11.21 -9.10
C MET A 281 -11.97 -12.09 -8.84
N MET A 282 -12.16 -12.48 -7.58
CA MET A 282 -13.28 -13.31 -7.14
C MET A 282 -14.22 -12.50 -6.24
N GLY A 283 -15.44 -12.30 -6.71
CA GLY A 283 -16.46 -11.46 -6.11
C GLY A 283 -16.10 -9.97 -6.11
N GLY A 284 -16.83 -9.20 -5.31
CA GLY A 284 -16.54 -7.78 -5.12
C GLY A 284 -17.02 -6.89 -6.27
N LYS A 285 -16.52 -5.65 -6.29
CA LYS A 285 -17.01 -4.61 -7.20
C LYS A 285 -15.91 -3.72 -7.74
N ILE A 286 -16.02 -3.34 -9.00
CA ILE A 286 -15.27 -2.26 -9.64
C ILE A 286 -16.25 -1.15 -10.00
N VAL A 287 -16.05 0.05 -9.48
CA VAL A 287 -16.98 1.18 -9.65
C VAL A 287 -16.22 2.42 -10.08
N GLY A 288 -16.48 2.88 -11.30
CA GLY A 288 -15.92 4.14 -11.78
C GLY A 288 -16.64 5.35 -11.20
N SER A 289 -16.13 6.54 -11.51
CA SER A 289 -16.76 7.82 -11.14
C SER A 289 -18.02 8.14 -11.94
N GLY A 290 -18.26 7.43 -13.05
CA GLY A 290 -19.29 7.75 -14.04
C GLY A 290 -19.03 9.03 -14.85
N LYS A 291 -17.81 9.59 -14.78
CA LYS A 291 -17.42 10.85 -15.44
C LYS A 291 -16.06 10.73 -16.12
N GLY A 292 -15.91 11.42 -17.25
CA GLY A 292 -14.66 11.49 -18.01
C GLY A 292 -14.65 10.56 -19.23
N THR A 293 -13.61 10.72 -20.06
CA THR A 293 -13.39 9.89 -21.25
C THR A 293 -12.36 8.81 -20.93
N GLY A 294 -12.52 7.62 -21.54
CA GLY A 294 -11.60 6.51 -21.34
C GLY A 294 -11.69 5.91 -19.93
N VAL A 295 -12.87 5.92 -19.32
CA VAL A 295 -13.11 5.32 -17.99
C VAL A 295 -13.32 3.82 -18.15
N TYR A 296 -12.31 3.03 -17.84
CA TYR A 296 -12.33 1.57 -17.94
C TYR A 296 -12.61 0.90 -16.59
N GLY A 297 -13.56 -0.02 -16.53
CA GLY A 297 -13.67 -0.93 -15.39
C GLY A 297 -12.44 -1.84 -15.32
N VAL A 298 -12.21 -2.61 -16.39
CA VAL A 298 -11.03 -3.45 -16.57
C VAL A 298 -10.37 -3.14 -17.90
N LYS A 299 -9.05 -2.98 -17.89
CA LYS A 299 -8.23 -2.74 -19.08
C LYS A 299 -7.11 -3.77 -19.16
N MET A 300 -7.22 -4.71 -20.08
CA MET A 300 -6.23 -5.76 -20.33
C MET A 300 -5.42 -5.43 -21.58
N MET A 301 -4.13 -5.19 -21.41
CA MET A 301 -3.20 -4.76 -22.46
C MET A 301 -2.04 -5.74 -22.66
N GLY A 302 -1.89 -6.69 -21.73
CA GLY A 302 -0.80 -7.67 -21.70
C GLY A 302 -1.12 -8.95 -22.46
N SER A 303 -0.16 -9.88 -22.51
CA SER A 303 -0.35 -11.25 -23.04
C SER A 303 -0.85 -12.25 -21.98
N GLY A 304 -0.92 -11.84 -20.72
CA GLY A 304 -1.38 -12.67 -19.61
C GLY A 304 -2.89 -12.96 -19.62
N THR A 305 -3.41 -13.38 -18.48
CA THR A 305 -4.84 -13.70 -18.30
C THR A 305 -5.47 -12.88 -17.16
N VAL A 306 -6.68 -12.37 -17.39
CA VAL A 306 -7.56 -11.84 -16.34
C VAL A 306 -8.73 -12.79 -16.13
N LYS A 307 -8.93 -13.28 -14.91
CA LYS A 307 -10.09 -14.10 -14.53
C LYS A 307 -10.98 -13.31 -13.58
N MET A 308 -12.26 -13.26 -13.88
CA MET A 308 -13.28 -12.62 -13.05
C MET A 308 -14.41 -13.59 -12.76
N ASP A 309 -14.73 -13.80 -11.50
CA ASP A 309 -15.83 -14.65 -11.06
C ASP A 309 -16.75 -13.86 -10.11
N GLY A 310 -18.02 -13.68 -10.48
CA GLY A 310 -19.01 -12.96 -9.68
C GLY A 310 -18.70 -11.48 -9.44
N VAL A 311 -17.97 -10.83 -10.35
CA VAL A 311 -17.54 -9.43 -10.21
C VAL A 311 -18.62 -8.48 -10.73
N GLY A 312 -18.94 -7.42 -9.99
CA GLY A 312 -19.79 -6.33 -10.47
C GLY A 312 -18.99 -5.13 -10.98
N ILE A 313 -19.18 -4.71 -12.24
CA ILE A 313 -18.58 -3.53 -12.86
C ILE A 313 -19.67 -2.50 -13.13
N SER A 314 -19.51 -1.26 -12.65
CA SER A 314 -20.55 -0.22 -12.80
C SER A 314 -19.99 1.20 -12.83
N ASN A 315 -20.79 2.17 -13.28
CA ASN A 315 -20.43 3.59 -13.39
C ASN A 315 -19.14 3.81 -14.20
N VAL A 316 -19.00 3.06 -15.30
CA VAL A 316 -17.89 3.20 -16.24
C VAL A 316 -18.42 3.49 -17.63
N GLU A 317 -17.60 4.13 -18.45
CA GLU A 317 -17.87 4.32 -19.88
C GLU A 317 -17.62 3.01 -20.64
N LYS A 318 -16.53 2.33 -20.29
CA LYS A 318 -16.07 1.08 -20.90
C LYS A 318 -15.95 0.01 -19.82
N GLY A 319 -16.73 -1.06 -19.93
CA GLY A 319 -16.76 -2.12 -18.91
C GLY A 319 -15.44 -2.88 -18.85
N VAL A 320 -15.20 -3.70 -19.86
CA VAL A 320 -13.98 -4.49 -20.04
C VAL A 320 -13.42 -4.22 -21.43
N TYR A 321 -12.15 -3.82 -21.50
CA TYR A 321 -11.42 -3.68 -22.75
C TYR A 321 -10.21 -4.62 -22.78
N VAL A 322 -10.05 -5.35 -23.87
CA VAL A 322 -8.98 -6.34 -24.06
C VAL A 322 -8.24 -6.04 -25.35
N GLU A 323 -7.05 -5.46 -25.25
CA GLU A 323 -6.19 -5.22 -26.41
C GLU A 323 -5.41 -6.47 -26.80
N ASN A 324 -4.92 -7.22 -25.80
CA ASN A 324 -4.16 -8.46 -25.97
C ASN A 324 -4.47 -9.44 -24.82
N GLY A 325 -4.01 -10.69 -24.93
CA GLY A 325 -4.16 -11.71 -23.90
C GLY A 325 -5.60 -12.21 -23.78
N THR A 326 -5.95 -12.76 -22.62
CA THR A 326 -7.27 -13.39 -22.41
C THR A 326 -7.98 -12.82 -21.20
N VAL A 327 -9.28 -12.57 -21.32
CA VAL A 327 -10.16 -12.29 -20.19
C VAL A 327 -11.26 -13.34 -20.11
N GLU A 328 -11.33 -14.03 -18.97
CA GLU A 328 -12.36 -15.00 -18.63
C GLU A 328 -13.31 -14.41 -17.60
N MET A 329 -14.60 -14.40 -17.89
CA MET A 329 -15.64 -13.87 -17.01
C MET A 329 -16.67 -14.95 -16.69
N MET A 330 -16.92 -15.19 -15.42
CA MET A 330 -17.93 -16.13 -14.91
C MET A 330 -18.90 -15.37 -14.01
N GLY A 331 -20.17 -15.30 -14.37
CA GLY A 331 -21.17 -14.59 -13.56
C GLY A 331 -20.91 -13.09 -13.37
N THR A 332 -20.07 -12.46 -14.20
CA THR A 332 -19.73 -11.04 -14.12
C THR A 332 -20.89 -10.16 -14.59
N ALA A 333 -21.25 -9.16 -13.81
CA ALA A 333 -22.26 -8.17 -14.17
C ALA A 333 -21.61 -6.85 -14.56
N ILE A 334 -21.92 -6.34 -15.76
CA ILE A 334 -21.36 -5.10 -16.30
C ILE A 334 -22.49 -4.12 -16.56
N THR A 335 -22.42 -2.93 -15.98
CA THR A 335 -23.33 -1.82 -16.25
C THR A 335 -22.53 -0.61 -16.69
N VAL A 336 -22.71 -0.20 -17.95
CA VAL A 336 -22.05 0.97 -18.51
C VAL A 336 -23.04 2.10 -18.73
N LYS A 337 -22.58 3.33 -18.53
CA LYS A 337 -23.35 4.54 -18.85
C LYS A 337 -22.85 5.06 -20.19
N GLY A 338 -23.70 4.99 -21.20
CA GLY A 338 -23.40 5.57 -22.51
C GLY A 338 -23.34 7.09 -22.39
N ASP A 339 -22.37 7.71 -23.04
CA ASP A 339 -22.24 9.18 -23.12
C ASP A 339 -23.08 9.79 -24.26
N GLY A 340 -23.94 8.97 -24.90
CA GLY A 340 -24.74 9.34 -26.06
C GLY A 340 -23.95 9.48 -27.37
N LYS A 341 -22.62 9.37 -27.34
CA LYS A 341 -21.73 9.51 -28.52
C LYS A 341 -21.30 8.18 -29.13
N GLY A 342 -21.76 7.08 -28.55
CA GLY A 342 -21.47 5.73 -29.03
C GLY A 342 -20.06 5.22 -28.71
N THR A 343 -19.31 5.88 -27.81
CA THR A 343 -17.95 5.45 -27.43
C THR A 343 -17.92 4.48 -26.24
N GLY A 344 -19.02 4.38 -25.51
CA GLY A 344 -19.19 3.47 -24.37
C GLY A 344 -19.63 2.07 -24.79
N TYR A 345 -19.10 1.05 -24.11
CA TYR A 345 -19.41 -0.35 -24.37
C TYR A 345 -19.21 -1.22 -23.14
N GLY A 346 -19.96 -2.33 -23.05
CA GLY A 346 -19.79 -3.31 -21.97
C GLY A 346 -18.48 -4.08 -22.10
N VAL A 347 -18.23 -4.68 -23.27
CA VAL A 347 -17.02 -5.46 -23.57
C VAL A 347 -16.50 -5.06 -24.94
N GLY A 348 -15.20 -4.78 -25.05
CA GLY A 348 -14.51 -4.45 -26.30
C GLY A 348 -13.22 -5.26 -26.44
N VAL A 349 -12.98 -5.77 -27.65
CA VAL A 349 -11.78 -6.56 -27.99
C VAL A 349 -11.03 -5.85 -29.11
N GLY A 350 -9.75 -5.57 -28.89
CA GLY A 350 -8.86 -4.95 -29.84
C GLY A 350 -8.43 -5.91 -30.96
N VAL A 351 -8.11 -5.36 -32.13
CA VAL A 351 -7.71 -6.11 -33.33
C VAL A 351 -6.32 -6.78 -33.21
N SER A 352 -5.59 -6.49 -32.14
CA SER A 352 -4.23 -6.98 -31.86
C SER A 352 -4.17 -8.39 -31.25
N GLY A 353 -5.29 -9.12 -31.21
CA GLY A 353 -5.31 -10.53 -30.80
C GLY A 353 -5.79 -10.81 -29.38
N GLY A 354 -6.53 -9.88 -28.76
CA GLY A 354 -7.21 -10.14 -27.49
C GLY A 354 -8.33 -11.18 -27.62
N ALA A 355 -8.62 -11.90 -26.54
CA ALA A 355 -9.72 -12.85 -26.44
C ALA A 355 -10.56 -12.62 -25.18
N VAL A 356 -11.87 -12.75 -25.31
CA VAL A 356 -12.82 -12.71 -24.18
C VAL A 356 -13.69 -13.95 -24.20
N SER A 357 -13.79 -14.61 -23.05
CA SER A 357 -14.80 -15.64 -22.78
C SER A 357 -15.70 -15.15 -21.66
N MET A 358 -17.03 -15.17 -21.88
CA MET A 358 -18.03 -14.79 -20.89
C MET A 358 -19.02 -15.93 -20.71
N MET A 359 -19.07 -16.49 -19.50
CA MET A 359 -19.96 -17.57 -19.10
C MET A 359 -20.91 -17.08 -18.00
N GLY A 360 -22.17 -16.84 -18.37
CA GLY A 360 -23.16 -16.24 -17.48
C GLY A 360 -22.89 -14.76 -17.17
N GLY A 361 -23.68 -14.20 -16.24
CA GLY A 361 -23.64 -12.77 -15.93
C GLY A 361 -24.51 -11.93 -16.88
N SER A 362 -24.28 -10.62 -16.92
CA SER A 362 -25.11 -9.70 -17.71
C SER A 362 -24.34 -8.46 -18.13
N ILE A 363 -24.62 -7.95 -19.33
CA ILE A 363 -24.16 -6.64 -19.79
C ILE A 363 -25.38 -5.74 -19.97
N MET A 364 -25.37 -4.59 -19.31
CA MET A 364 -26.41 -3.56 -19.43
C MET A 364 -25.77 -2.24 -19.83
N VAL A 365 -26.31 -1.63 -20.88
CA VAL A 365 -25.96 -0.28 -21.31
C VAL A 365 -27.13 0.64 -20.92
N ILE A 366 -26.85 1.63 -20.09
CA ILE A 366 -27.82 2.66 -19.71
C ILE A 366 -27.50 3.91 -20.53
N ASN A 367 -28.40 4.27 -21.44
CA ASN A 367 -28.33 5.53 -22.16
C ASN A 367 -29.03 6.60 -21.32
N ASP A 368 -28.28 7.61 -20.88
CA ASP A 368 -28.89 8.77 -20.25
C ASP A 368 -29.41 9.69 -21.36
N ILE A 369 -30.68 9.52 -21.75
CA ILE A 369 -31.34 10.33 -22.80
C ILE A 369 -31.81 11.70 -22.23
N SER A 370 -31.34 12.12 -21.06
CA SER A 370 -31.87 13.30 -20.35
C SER A 370 -31.44 14.66 -20.92
N GLY A 371 -31.06 14.76 -22.20
CA GLY A 371 -30.47 15.97 -22.79
C GLY A 371 -31.17 16.55 -24.02
N ASN A 372 -32.32 16.02 -24.46
CA ASN A 372 -33.00 16.60 -25.64
C ASN A 372 -34.52 16.46 -25.53
N ALA A 373 -35.12 17.26 -24.66
CA ALA A 373 -36.49 17.72 -24.84
C ALA A 373 -36.41 19.20 -25.23
N ALA A 374 -37.12 19.53 -26.30
CA ALA A 374 -37.09 20.75 -27.09
C ALA A 374 -37.23 22.07 -26.30
#